data_AF-A0A957QV65-F1
#
_entry.id   AF-A0A957QV65-F1
#
_cell.length_a   1.000
_cell.length_b   1.000
_cell.length_c   1.000
_cell.angle_alpha   90.00
_cell.angle_beta   90.00
_cell.angle_gamma   90.00
#
_symmetry.space_group_name_H-M   'P 1'
#
loop_
_entity.id
_entity.type
_entity.pdbx_description
1 polymer ?
#
loop_
_entity_poly.entity_id
_entity_poly.type
_entity_poly.pdbx_seq_one_letter_code
_entity_poly.pdbx_strand_id
1 'polypeptide(L)'
;MGAIQRSIRGTVAALLAATLLLALAGGAIGATLVSQDNYRLPAGEVIEDNLYVAGGSIIIDGKIDGDLVAVGGYIEVNGEISGDILAAGGAIVVNGPVAGDVRIAGGGLTLNGPIGGDLVSAGGGAAFPGMPSVPMTIEGRQVQQGTHLTAAGSV
;
A
#
# COMPACT_ATOMS: atom_id res chain seq x y z
N MET A 1 -5.36 -33.21 7.00
CA MET A 1 -6.24 -32.06 6.72
C MET A 1 -5.39 -30.87 6.28
N GLY A 2 -5.40 -30.47 5.01
CA GLY A 2 -4.53 -29.37 4.52
C GLY A 2 -4.85 -28.81 3.13
N ALA A 3 -5.80 -29.40 2.40
CA ALA A 3 -6.16 -28.96 1.05
C ALA A 3 -7.25 -27.88 1.01
N ILE A 4 -8.09 -27.77 2.05
CA ILE A 4 -9.28 -26.90 2.06
C ILE A 4 -8.95 -25.43 2.37
N GLN A 5 -7.82 -25.14 3.03
CA GLN A 5 -7.44 -23.77 3.41
C GLN A 5 -6.74 -22.98 2.29
N ARG A 6 -6.27 -23.65 1.22
CA ARG A 6 -5.57 -22.99 0.09
C ARG A 6 -6.53 -22.40 -0.95
N SER A 7 -7.73 -22.96 -1.12
CA SER A 7 -8.72 -22.44 -2.07
C SER A 7 -9.38 -21.16 -1.56
N ILE A 8 -9.66 -21.06 -0.26
CA ILE A 8 -10.36 -19.92 0.37
C ILE A 8 -9.58 -18.61 0.21
N ARG A 9 -8.24 -18.66 0.35
CA ARG A 9 -7.36 -17.49 0.17
C ARG A 9 -7.37 -16.97 -1.27
N GLY A 10 -7.40 -17.88 -2.25
CA GLY A 10 -7.51 -17.52 -3.66
C GLY A 10 -8.90 -16.98 -4.03
N THR A 11 -9.96 -17.55 -3.45
CA THR A 11 -11.33 -17.11 -3.74
C THR A 11 -11.65 -15.76 -3.13
N VAL A 12 -11.17 -15.45 -1.90
CA VAL A 12 -11.37 -14.13 -1.29
C VAL A 12 -10.59 -13.05 -2.06
N ALA A 13 -9.36 -13.33 -2.48
CA ALA A 13 -8.59 -12.41 -3.33
C ALA A 13 -9.24 -12.20 -4.71
N ALA A 14 -9.77 -13.26 -5.32
CA ALA A 14 -10.49 -13.18 -6.58
C ALA A 14 -11.83 -12.42 -6.45
N LEU A 15 -12.53 -12.57 -5.33
CA LEU A 15 -13.76 -11.84 -5.05
C LEU A 15 -13.49 -10.36 -4.83
N LEU A 16 -12.44 -10.00 -4.07
CA LEU A 16 -12.03 -8.61 -3.86
C LEU A 16 -11.58 -7.96 -5.16
N ALA A 17 -10.80 -8.66 -5.98
CA ALA A 17 -10.40 -8.19 -7.31
C ALA A 17 -11.61 -8.05 -8.25
N ALA A 18 -12.55 -8.99 -8.22
CA ALA A 18 -13.76 -8.92 -9.02
C ALA A 18 -14.69 -7.77 -8.58
N THR A 19 -14.83 -7.51 -7.28
CA THR A 19 -15.57 -6.34 -6.77
C THR A 19 -14.89 -5.02 -7.13
N LEU A 20 -13.56 -4.96 -7.09
CA LEU A 20 -12.81 -3.77 -7.50
C LEU A 20 -12.97 -3.51 -9.01
N LEU A 21 -12.93 -4.57 -9.83
CA LEU A 21 -13.20 -4.48 -11.28
C LEU A 21 -14.64 -4.07 -11.59
N LEU A 22 -15.61 -4.53 -10.81
CA LEU A 22 -17.02 -4.18 -11.02
C LEU A 22 -17.32 -2.74 -10.57
N ALA A 23 -16.64 -2.25 -9.53
CA ALA A 23 -16.73 -0.85 -9.09
C ALA A 23 -16.15 0.13 -10.13
N LEU A 24 -15.11 -0.29 -10.88
CA LEU A 24 -14.50 0.51 -11.95
C LEU A 24 -15.29 0.48 -13.28
N ALA A 25 -16.20 -0.48 -13.46
CA ALA A 25 -17.03 -0.60 -14.66
C ALA A 25 -18.30 0.29 -14.61
N GLY A 26 -18.65 0.82 -13.44
CA GLY A 26 -19.81 1.67 -13.20
C GLY A 26 -19.56 3.15 -13.49
N GLY A 27 -19.34 3.51 -14.75
CA GLY A 27 -19.64 4.83 -15.33
C GLY A 27 -19.03 6.09 -14.69
N ALA A 28 -17.93 6.56 -15.29
CA ALA A 28 -17.72 7.99 -15.53
C ALA A 28 -16.98 8.18 -16.86
N ILE A 29 -17.71 8.66 -17.86
CA ILE A 29 -17.16 9.23 -19.10
C ILE A 29 -16.33 10.44 -18.66
N GLY A 30 -14.99 10.35 -18.71
CA GLY A 30 -14.11 11.48 -18.38
C GLY A 30 -12.91 11.17 -17.49
N ALA A 31 -12.61 9.91 -17.17
CA ALA A 31 -11.30 9.59 -16.62
C ALA A 31 -10.25 9.70 -17.73
N THR A 32 -9.52 10.82 -17.78
CA THR A 32 -8.21 10.82 -18.43
C THR A 32 -7.37 9.78 -17.68
N LEU A 33 -7.24 8.60 -18.26
CA LEU A 33 -6.20 7.65 -17.89
C LEU A 33 -4.88 8.36 -18.18
N VAL A 34 -4.33 9.01 -17.17
CA VAL A 34 -2.94 9.43 -17.17
C VAL A 34 -2.12 8.14 -17.05
N SER A 35 -2.00 7.41 -18.16
CA SER A 35 -0.97 6.38 -18.31
C SER A 35 0.36 7.10 -18.54
N GLN A 36 0.77 7.95 -17.60
CA GLN A 36 2.18 8.27 -17.48
C GLN A 36 2.81 7.02 -16.86
N ASP A 37 3.85 6.48 -17.49
CA ASP A 37 4.68 5.44 -16.89
C ASP A 37 5.13 5.83 -15.47
N ASN A 38 5.23 7.13 -15.20
CA ASN A 38 5.58 7.68 -13.89
C ASN A 38 4.66 8.87 -13.51
N TYR A 39 3.96 8.78 -12.38
CA TYR A 39 3.27 9.89 -11.74
C TYR A 39 4.11 10.44 -10.59
N ARG A 40 4.19 11.77 -10.47
CA ARG A 40 4.84 12.43 -9.33
C ARG A 40 4.03 13.60 -8.83
N LEU A 41 3.68 13.60 -7.54
CA LEU A 41 3.22 14.78 -6.82
C LEU A 41 4.45 15.46 -6.19
N PRO A 42 4.92 16.61 -6.69
CA PRO A 42 6.10 17.29 -6.19
C PRO A 42 5.92 17.84 -4.76
N ALA A 43 7.04 17.99 -4.06
CA ALA A 43 7.06 18.61 -2.74
C ALA A 43 6.54 20.05 -2.81
N GLY A 44 5.67 20.43 -1.87
CA GLY A 44 5.04 21.75 -1.80
C GLY A 44 3.71 21.86 -2.54
N GLU A 45 3.33 20.84 -3.32
CA GLU A 45 1.96 20.71 -3.81
C GLU A 45 1.08 20.05 -2.74
N VAL A 46 -0.17 20.52 -2.66
CA VAL A 46 -1.18 19.97 -1.77
C VAL A 46 -2.39 19.60 -2.60
N ILE A 47 -2.81 18.35 -2.50
CA ILE A 47 -4.10 17.91 -3.00
C ILE A 47 -5.10 18.03 -1.85
N GLU A 48 -6.10 18.90 -2.01
CA GLU A 48 -7.13 19.16 -0.98
C GLU A 48 -8.30 18.14 -1.01
N ASP A 49 -8.08 16.98 -1.64
CA ASP A 49 -9.07 15.92 -1.83
C ASP A 49 -8.36 14.55 -2.00
N ASN A 50 -9.13 13.50 -2.24
CA ASN A 50 -8.65 12.15 -2.47
C ASN A 50 -7.86 12.02 -3.79
N LEU A 51 -6.76 11.27 -3.76
CA LEU A 51 -5.96 10.96 -4.94
C LEU A 51 -6.15 9.50 -5.36
N TYR A 52 -6.63 9.30 -6.59
CA TYR A 52 -6.70 7.99 -7.25
C TYR A 52 -5.71 7.95 -8.39
N VAL A 53 -4.69 7.09 -8.29
CA VAL A 53 -3.59 7.05 -9.26
C VAL A 53 -3.22 5.63 -9.63
N ALA A 54 -2.96 5.40 -10.92
CA ALA A 54 -2.38 4.16 -11.41
C ALA A 54 -1.24 4.46 -12.39
N GLY A 55 -0.13 3.74 -12.29
CA GLY A 55 1.06 3.99 -13.10
C GLY A 55 2.18 2.97 -12.87
N GLY A 56 3.25 3.02 -13.66
CA GLY A 56 4.42 2.17 -13.46
C GLY A 56 5.19 2.53 -12.19
N SER A 57 5.47 3.82 -12.01
CA SER A 57 6.07 4.42 -10.82
C SER A 57 5.19 5.56 -10.29
N ILE A 58 4.96 5.62 -9.00
CA ILE A 58 4.15 6.64 -8.34
C ILE A 58 4.96 7.21 -7.19
N ILE A 59 5.27 8.51 -7.22
CA ILE A 59 6.03 9.20 -6.18
C ILE A 59 5.18 10.34 -5.62
N ILE A 60 4.91 10.33 -4.32
CA ILE A 60 4.09 11.33 -3.63
C ILE A 60 4.98 12.09 -2.65
N ASP A 61 5.57 13.21 -3.08
CA ASP A 61 6.36 14.09 -2.21
C ASP A 61 5.51 15.23 -1.60
N GLY A 62 4.41 15.59 -2.24
CA GLY A 62 3.46 16.58 -1.75
C GLY A 62 2.49 16.03 -0.71
N LYS A 63 1.70 16.93 -0.09
CA LYS A 63 0.69 16.55 0.92
C LYS A 63 -0.63 16.17 0.24
N ILE A 64 -1.33 15.19 0.80
CA ILE A 64 -2.70 14.84 0.43
C ILE A 64 -3.58 15.04 1.66
N ASP A 65 -4.54 15.95 1.55
CA ASP A 65 -5.54 16.25 2.59
C ASP A 65 -6.80 15.38 2.37
N GLY A 66 -6.58 14.08 2.27
CA GLY A 66 -7.59 13.08 1.94
C GLY A 66 -6.97 11.68 1.85
N ASP A 67 -7.67 10.78 1.16
CA ASP A 67 -7.27 9.39 0.97
C ASP A 67 -6.38 9.20 -0.27
N LEU A 68 -5.45 8.25 -0.19
CA LEU A 68 -4.64 7.83 -1.32
C LEU A 68 -5.03 6.42 -1.76
N VAL A 69 -5.48 6.28 -3.00
CA VAL A 69 -5.66 5.00 -3.67
C VAL A 69 -4.68 4.88 -4.83
N ALA A 70 -3.71 3.97 -4.70
CA ALA A 70 -2.60 3.86 -5.64
C ALA A 70 -2.39 2.42 -6.15
N VAL A 71 -2.28 2.24 -7.46
CA VAL A 71 -1.93 0.94 -8.06
C VAL A 71 -0.74 1.10 -9.01
N GLY A 72 0.38 0.42 -8.73
CA GLY A 72 1.55 0.57 -9.59
C GLY A 72 2.67 -0.44 -9.38
N GLY A 73 3.69 -0.39 -10.24
CA GLY A 73 4.87 -1.24 -10.10
C GLY A 73 5.71 -0.84 -8.89
N TYR A 74 5.98 0.45 -8.75
CA TYR A 74 6.67 1.08 -7.63
C TYR A 74 5.83 2.23 -7.08
N ILE A 75 5.64 2.28 -5.76
CA ILE A 75 4.89 3.34 -5.08
C ILE A 75 5.75 3.86 -3.93
N GLU A 76 5.98 5.16 -3.89
CA GLU A 76 6.72 5.84 -2.83
C GLU A 76 5.92 7.03 -2.32
N VAL A 77 5.69 7.09 -1.00
CA VAL A 77 4.93 8.14 -0.33
C VAL A 77 5.83 8.83 0.68
N ASN A 78 6.33 10.01 0.32
CA ASN A 78 7.19 10.85 1.14
C ASN A 78 6.42 11.95 1.88
N GLY A 79 5.34 12.46 1.27
CA GLY A 79 4.49 13.48 1.86
C GLY A 79 3.47 12.95 2.88
N GLU A 80 2.86 13.88 3.61
CA GLU A 80 1.82 13.59 4.59
C GLU A 80 0.50 13.21 3.93
N ILE A 81 -0.14 12.15 4.44
CA ILE A 81 -1.49 11.73 4.06
C ILE A 81 -2.39 11.93 5.28
N SER A 82 -3.39 12.80 5.15
CA SER A 82 -4.28 13.14 6.26
C SER A 82 -5.43 12.13 6.42
N GLY A 83 -5.69 11.31 5.41
CA GLY A 83 -6.66 10.21 5.44
C GLY A 83 -5.99 8.83 5.42
N ASP A 84 -6.61 7.91 4.68
CA ASP A 84 -6.20 6.52 4.57
C ASP A 84 -5.31 6.25 3.33
N ILE A 85 -4.52 5.18 3.37
CA ILE A 85 -3.84 4.63 2.19
C ILE A 85 -4.43 3.28 1.82
N LEU A 86 -4.86 3.13 0.56
CA LEU A 86 -5.11 1.84 -0.08
C LEU A 86 -4.18 1.69 -1.29
N ALA A 87 -3.16 0.85 -1.18
CA ALA A 87 -2.19 0.69 -2.27
C ALA A 87 -1.90 -0.77 -2.64
N ALA A 88 -1.74 -1.02 -3.93
CA ALA A 88 -1.33 -2.33 -4.44
C ALA A 88 -0.20 -2.19 -5.46
N GLY A 89 0.90 -2.92 -5.27
CA GLY A 89 2.02 -2.80 -6.19
C GLY A 89 3.13 -3.83 -6.05
N GLY A 90 4.13 -3.72 -6.92
CA GLY A 90 5.33 -4.57 -6.85
C GLY A 90 6.17 -4.24 -5.61
N ALA A 91 6.46 -2.95 -5.43
CA ALA A 91 7.11 -2.40 -4.25
C ALA A 91 6.38 -1.14 -3.76
N ILE A 92 6.21 -1.02 -2.44
CA ILE A 92 5.53 0.12 -1.79
C ILE A 92 6.41 0.61 -0.64
N VAL A 93 6.70 1.91 -0.62
CA VAL A 93 7.48 2.59 0.42
C VAL A 93 6.65 3.75 0.97
N VAL A 94 6.41 3.79 2.28
CA VAL A 94 5.71 4.89 2.96
C VAL A 94 6.65 5.50 3.98
N ASN A 95 7.17 6.68 3.66
CA ASN A 95 8.08 7.48 4.49
C ASN A 95 7.35 8.59 5.24
N GLY A 96 6.33 9.19 4.62
CA GLY A 96 5.53 10.26 5.21
C GLY A 96 4.55 9.76 6.28
N PRO A 97 4.11 10.65 7.19
CA PRO A 97 3.09 10.32 8.19
C PRO A 97 1.73 10.07 7.53
N VAL A 98 0.99 9.09 8.04
CA VAL A 98 -0.39 8.78 7.64
C VAL A 98 -1.27 8.91 8.87
N ALA A 99 -2.26 9.79 8.84
CA ALA A 99 -3.13 10.01 9.99
C ALA A 99 -4.20 8.90 10.14
N GLY A 100 -4.62 8.26 9.04
CA GLY A 100 -5.61 7.18 9.02
C GLY A 100 -5.02 5.77 8.96
N ASP A 101 -5.80 4.86 8.37
CA ASP A 101 -5.47 3.45 8.15
C ASP A 101 -4.55 3.27 6.94
N VAL A 102 -3.72 2.22 6.97
CA VAL A 102 -2.87 1.81 5.83
C VAL A 102 -3.21 0.38 5.42
N ARG A 103 -3.70 0.21 4.20
CA ARG A 103 -4.06 -1.07 3.59
C ARG A 103 -3.24 -1.28 2.33
N ILE A 104 -2.21 -2.10 2.42
CA ILE A 104 -1.24 -2.25 1.34
C ILE A 104 -1.00 -3.71 0.95
N ALA A 105 -0.83 -3.96 -0.34
CA ALA A 105 -0.50 -5.30 -0.85
C ALA A 105 0.62 -5.25 -1.89
N GLY A 106 1.64 -6.09 -1.76
CA GLY A 106 2.74 -6.09 -2.71
C GLY A 106 3.90 -7.05 -2.45
N GLY A 107 4.88 -7.07 -3.34
CA GLY A 107 6.06 -7.94 -3.22
C GLY A 107 7.08 -7.42 -2.19
N GLY A 108 7.32 -6.11 -2.16
CA GLY A 108 8.16 -5.45 -1.15
C GLY A 108 7.41 -4.30 -0.49
N LEU A 109 7.35 -4.27 0.84
CA LEU A 109 6.63 -3.26 1.61
C LEU A 109 7.56 -2.67 2.67
N THR A 110 7.78 -1.35 2.63
CA THR A 110 8.58 -0.61 3.60
C THR A 110 7.73 0.50 4.20
N LEU A 111 7.68 0.56 5.53
CA LEU A 111 6.92 1.56 6.29
C LEU A 111 7.86 2.21 7.29
N ASN A 112 8.18 3.48 7.08
CA ASN A 112 9.07 4.28 7.92
C ASN A 112 8.31 5.41 8.64
N GLY A 113 7.23 5.90 8.04
CA GLY A 113 6.39 6.96 8.62
C GLY A 113 5.46 6.43 9.72
N PRO A 114 5.04 7.30 10.67
CA PRO A 114 4.04 6.94 11.67
C PRO A 114 2.67 6.75 11.03
N ILE A 115 1.91 5.77 11.52
CA ILE A 115 0.54 5.46 11.11
C ILE A 115 -0.37 5.74 12.31
N GLY A 116 -1.36 6.61 12.13
CA GLY A 116 -2.31 6.99 13.18
C GLY A 116 -3.40 5.96 13.44
N GLY A 117 -3.79 5.19 12.40
CA GLY A 117 -4.77 4.12 12.47
C GLY A 117 -4.16 2.71 12.41
N ASP A 118 -4.91 1.79 11.78
CA ASP A 118 -4.52 0.39 11.65
C ASP A 118 -3.66 0.14 10.41
N LEU A 119 -2.71 -0.80 10.52
CA LEU A 119 -1.93 -1.30 9.38
C LEU A 119 -2.38 -2.71 9.00
N VAL A 120 -2.88 -2.85 7.77
CA VAL A 120 -3.13 -4.12 7.11
C VAL A 120 -2.20 -4.25 5.90
N SER A 121 -1.22 -5.14 6.00
CA SER A 121 -0.29 -5.43 4.91
C SER A 121 -0.43 -6.85 4.41
N ALA A 122 -0.49 -7.05 3.09
CA ALA A 122 -0.45 -8.35 2.46
C ALA A 122 0.70 -8.42 1.47
N GLY A 123 1.85 -8.93 1.92
CA GLY A 123 3.01 -9.10 1.05
C GLY A 123 3.60 -10.50 1.07
N GLY A 124 4.01 -10.96 -0.11
CA GLY A 124 4.89 -12.11 -0.20
C GLY A 124 6.30 -11.58 0.01
N GLY A 125 6.94 -11.84 1.15
CA GLY A 125 8.31 -11.41 1.47
C GLY A 125 9.40 -11.98 0.56
N ALA A 126 9.11 -12.17 -0.73
CA ALA A 126 10.03 -12.62 -1.73
C ALA A 126 10.97 -11.46 -2.07
N ALA A 127 12.22 -11.61 -1.61
CA ALA A 127 13.35 -10.89 -2.17
C ALA A 127 13.33 -11.02 -3.71
N PHE A 128 13.16 -9.91 -4.41
CA PHE A 128 13.47 -9.84 -5.83
C PHE A 128 14.98 -10.02 -6.02
N PRO A 129 15.45 -10.75 -7.04
CA PRO A 129 16.88 -10.91 -7.30
C PRO A 129 17.55 -9.53 -7.44
N GLY A 130 18.51 -9.21 -6.57
CA GLY A 130 19.27 -7.96 -6.60
C GLY A 130 18.91 -6.92 -5.53
N MET A 131 17.91 -7.16 -4.67
CA MET A 131 17.63 -6.30 -3.51
C MET A 131 17.82 -7.08 -2.19
N PRO A 132 18.47 -6.49 -1.17
CA PRO A 132 18.58 -7.13 0.13
C PRO A 132 17.19 -7.35 0.74
N SER A 133 16.95 -8.51 1.33
CA SER A 133 15.75 -8.76 2.13
C SER A 133 15.71 -7.73 3.26
N VAL A 134 14.79 -6.75 3.16
CA VAL A 134 14.53 -5.79 4.23
C VAL A 134 13.47 -6.41 5.14
N PRO A 135 13.86 -6.90 6.32
CA PRO A 135 12.91 -7.36 7.31
C PRO A 135 11.93 -6.24 7.69
N MET A 136 10.63 -6.55 7.67
CA MET A 136 9.60 -5.64 8.18
C MET A 136 9.92 -5.34 9.65
N THR A 137 10.00 -4.07 10.02
CA THR A 137 10.33 -3.65 11.39
C THR A 137 9.21 -2.76 11.92
N ILE A 138 8.54 -3.18 12.99
CA ILE A 138 7.52 -2.39 13.71
C ILE A 138 8.14 -2.00 15.06
N GLU A 139 8.24 -0.71 15.35
CA GLU A 139 8.84 -0.19 16.61
C GLU A 139 10.25 -0.74 16.88
N GLY A 140 11.08 -0.91 15.85
CA GLY A 140 12.42 -1.49 15.99
C GLY A 140 12.45 -3.02 16.11
N ARG A 141 11.31 -3.71 16.06
CA ARG A 141 11.21 -5.17 16.10
C ARG A 141 10.94 -5.77 14.74
N GLN A 142 11.73 -6.77 14.39
CA GLN A 142 11.66 -7.45 13.11
C GLN A 142 10.48 -8.43 13.10
N VAL A 143 9.49 -8.16 12.24
CA VAL A 143 8.33 -9.00 12.02
C VAL A 143 8.71 -10.09 11.02
N GLN A 144 8.92 -11.31 11.51
CA GLN A 144 9.08 -12.48 10.65
C GLN A 144 7.70 -12.89 10.10
N GLN A 145 7.66 -13.21 8.80
CA GLN A 145 6.43 -13.55 8.09
C GLN A 145 5.73 -14.75 8.77
N GLY A 146 4.51 -14.54 9.31
CA GLY A 146 3.75 -15.58 10.02
C GLY A 146 3.42 -15.31 11.49
N THR A 147 3.28 -14.04 11.87
CA THR A 147 2.70 -13.51 13.13
C THR A 147 2.67 -14.47 14.34
N HIS A 148 3.70 -14.38 15.18
CA HIS A 148 3.55 -14.55 16.61
C HIS A 148 4.17 -13.32 17.30
N LEU A 149 3.32 -12.45 17.82
CA LEU A 149 3.73 -11.31 18.64
C LEU A 149 3.89 -11.80 20.08
N THR A 150 5.13 -12.12 20.48
CA THR A 150 5.41 -12.32 21.91
C THR A 150 5.64 -10.94 22.53
N ALA A 151 4.58 -10.36 23.09
CA ALA A 151 4.70 -9.23 23.99
C ALA A 151 5.38 -9.71 25.28
N ALA A 152 6.65 -9.39 25.44
CA ALA A 152 7.29 -9.38 26.75
C ALA A 152 7.47 -7.92 27.19
N GLY A 153 6.67 -7.52 28.19
CA GLY A 153 7.00 -6.45 29.13
C GLY A 153 6.81 -5.01 28.66
N SER A 154 5.85 -4.34 29.28
CA SER A 154 5.78 -2.91 29.50
C SER A 154 6.99 -2.40 30.30
N VAL A 155 7.64 -1.32 29.84
CA VAL A 155 7.99 -0.09 30.59
C VAL A 155 8.02 1.06 29.59
#